data_AF-A0A1S8WQH7-F1
#
_entry.id   AF-A0A1S8WQH7-F1
#
_cell.length_a   1.000
_cell.length_b   1.000
_cell.length_c   1.000
_cell.angle_alpha   90.00
_cell.angle_beta   90.00
_cell.angle_gamma   90.00
#
_symmetry.space_group_name_H-M   'P 1'
#
loop_
_entity.id
_entity.type
_entity.pdbx_description
1 polymer ?
#
loop_
_entity_poly.entity_id
_entity_poly.type
_entity_poly.pdbx_seq_one_letter_code
_entity_poly.pdbx_strand_id
1 'polypeptide(L)'
;MESKVREMNLGESANQIMLKLYEDACSWLPELWTDETSLIITMRRAALLLYHDIESGLALMSLCSLNARRNPRLAVAVAFHYSRAGKRYFIFYGISVGERSRAKTVLATAKKQANSVDHALLCGAEMLLESGGDWKTVLGALYYEPPYDGGERLGVLHYLLHSPGGLKPPDSVI
;
A
#
# COMPACT_ATOMS: atom_id res chain seq x y z
N MET A 1 13.74 -18.32 -6.79
CA MET A 1 12.73 -17.32 -7.21
C MET A 1 12.62 -17.28 -8.73
N GLU A 2 13.73 -17.18 -9.46
CA GLU A 2 13.74 -17.14 -10.94
C GLU A 2 13.16 -18.40 -11.62
N SER A 3 13.44 -19.61 -11.12
CA SER A 3 12.87 -20.85 -11.68
C SER A 3 11.35 -20.90 -11.56
N LYS A 4 10.79 -20.50 -10.41
CA LYS A 4 9.34 -20.41 -10.18
C LYS A 4 8.68 -19.35 -11.09
N VAL A 5 9.30 -18.19 -11.28
CA VAL A 5 8.78 -17.17 -12.21
C VAL A 5 8.64 -17.74 -13.63
N ARG A 6 9.56 -18.62 -14.04
CA ARG A 6 9.51 -19.30 -15.35
C ARG A 6 8.47 -20.42 -15.42
N GLU A 7 8.01 -20.94 -14.29
CA GLU A 7 6.96 -21.97 -14.18
C GLU A 7 5.55 -21.39 -14.03
N MET A 8 5.41 -20.07 -13.82
CA MET A 8 4.13 -19.40 -13.62
C MET A 8 3.39 -19.19 -14.94
N ASN A 9 2.08 -19.45 -14.93
CA ASN A 9 1.21 -19.43 -16.11
C ASN A 9 1.17 -18.04 -16.77
N LEU A 10 1.36 -17.98 -18.10
CA LEU A 10 1.29 -16.77 -18.93
C LEU A 10 -0.10 -16.09 -18.97
N GLY A 11 -1.12 -16.70 -18.34
CA GLY A 11 -2.46 -16.13 -18.18
C GLY A 11 -2.71 -15.41 -16.85
N GLU A 12 -1.74 -15.43 -15.92
CA GLU A 12 -1.86 -14.74 -14.63
C GLU A 12 -1.42 -13.29 -14.72
N SER A 13 -2.09 -12.41 -13.99
CA SER A 13 -1.72 -10.99 -13.98
C SER A 13 -0.39 -10.77 -13.27
N ALA A 14 0.32 -9.68 -13.61
CA ALA A 14 1.60 -9.36 -12.98
C ALA A 14 1.45 -9.23 -11.45
N ASN A 15 0.33 -8.68 -10.97
CA ASN A 15 0.05 -8.58 -9.54
C ASN A 15 -0.16 -9.95 -8.87
N GLN A 16 -0.85 -10.89 -9.54
CA GLN A 16 -1.04 -12.25 -9.03
C GLN A 16 0.30 -13.00 -8.93
N ILE A 17 1.15 -12.84 -9.94
CA ILE A 17 2.50 -13.42 -9.94
C ILE A 17 3.31 -12.86 -8.78
N MET A 18 3.35 -11.52 -8.65
CA MET A 18 4.10 -10.87 -7.58
C MET A 18 3.58 -11.24 -6.19
N LEU A 19 2.26 -11.37 -6.01
CA LEU A 19 1.67 -11.75 -4.73
C LEU A 19 2.16 -13.14 -4.29
N LYS A 20 2.11 -14.13 -5.18
CA LYS A 20 2.61 -15.49 -4.89
C LYS A 20 4.10 -15.49 -4.54
N LEU A 21 4.91 -14.71 -5.25
CA LEU A 21 6.35 -14.59 -4.96
C LEU A 21 6.62 -14.01 -3.57
N TYR A 22 5.85 -13.01 -3.15
CA TYR A 22 5.99 -12.44 -1.81
C TYR A 22 5.42 -13.36 -0.72
N GLU A 23 4.34 -14.09 -0.98
CA GLU A 23 3.82 -15.12 -0.08
C GLU A 23 4.83 -16.24 0.15
N ASP A 24 5.42 -16.74 -0.93
CA ASP A 24 6.53 -17.68 -0.85
C ASP A 24 7.68 -17.08 -0.04
N ALA A 25 8.15 -15.88 -0.36
CA ALA A 25 9.24 -15.24 0.37
C ALA A 25 8.96 -15.10 1.88
N CYS A 26 7.75 -14.72 2.26
CA CYS A 26 7.31 -14.66 3.67
C CYS A 26 7.30 -16.02 4.36
N SER A 27 7.10 -17.12 3.63
CA SER A 27 7.15 -18.48 4.20
C SER A 27 8.58 -18.96 4.52
N TRP A 28 9.59 -18.39 3.83
CA TRP A 28 11.00 -18.75 4.00
C TRP A 28 11.77 -17.79 4.91
N LEU A 29 11.31 -16.55 5.06
CA LEU A 29 11.99 -15.53 5.84
C LEU A 29 11.48 -15.50 7.29
N PRO A 30 12.38 -15.39 8.29
CA PRO A 30 11.95 -15.17 9.66
C PRO A 30 11.25 -13.82 9.77
N GLU A 31 10.17 -13.77 10.56
CA GLU A 31 9.37 -12.56 10.75
C GLU A 31 10.13 -11.55 11.63
N LEU A 32 10.95 -10.73 10.97
CA LEU A 32 11.82 -9.73 11.61
C LEU A 32 11.33 -8.32 11.29
N TRP A 33 10.57 -7.74 12.22
CA TRP A 33 9.98 -6.38 12.10
C TRP A 33 10.99 -5.23 12.19
N THR A 34 12.27 -5.54 12.35
CA THR A 34 13.39 -4.59 12.34
C THR A 34 14.24 -4.71 11.10
N ASP A 35 14.14 -5.81 10.35
CA ASP A 35 14.90 -6.02 9.13
C ASP A 35 14.20 -5.33 7.95
N GLU A 36 14.95 -4.49 7.23
CA GLU A 36 14.39 -3.68 6.14
C GLU A 36 13.85 -4.55 5.00
N THR A 37 14.51 -5.67 4.69
CA THR A 37 14.09 -6.58 3.61
C THR A 37 12.79 -7.29 3.96
N SER A 38 12.67 -7.81 5.18
CA SER A 38 11.45 -8.43 5.69
C SER A 38 10.28 -7.45 5.68
N LEU A 39 10.50 -6.20 6.07
CA LEU A 39 9.48 -5.15 6.02
C LEU A 39 9.05 -4.81 4.59
N ILE A 40 10.00 -4.65 3.67
CA ILE A 40 9.69 -4.38 2.26
C ILE A 40 8.83 -5.50 1.68
N ILE A 41 9.24 -6.75 1.84
CA ILE A 41 8.50 -7.92 1.32
C ILE A 41 7.09 -7.97 1.91
N THR A 42 6.98 -7.80 3.23
CA THR A 42 5.69 -7.85 3.95
C THR A 42 4.76 -6.72 3.52
N MET A 43 5.27 -5.49 3.40
CA MET A 43 4.47 -4.34 2.98
C MET A 43 4.01 -4.46 1.53
N ARG A 44 4.85 -4.96 0.63
CA ARG A 44 4.48 -5.20 -0.78
C ARG A 44 3.42 -6.30 -0.91
N ARG A 45 3.55 -7.39 -0.14
CA ARG A 45 2.50 -8.42 -0.04
C ARG A 45 1.18 -7.82 0.42
N ALA A 46 1.20 -7.05 1.50
CA ALA A 46 0.01 -6.43 2.06
C ALA A 46 -0.64 -5.43 1.08
N ALA A 47 0.16 -4.67 0.34
CA ALA A 47 -0.31 -3.77 -0.71
C ALA A 47 -0.97 -4.50 -1.89
N LEU A 48 -0.44 -5.67 -2.29
CA LEU A 48 -1.03 -6.53 -3.31
C LEU A 48 -2.32 -7.19 -2.84
N LEU A 49 -2.37 -7.64 -1.57
CA LEU A 49 -3.60 -8.16 -0.98
C LEU A 49 -4.68 -7.08 -0.93
N LEU A 50 -4.36 -5.85 -0.54
CA LEU A 50 -5.32 -4.72 -0.63
C LEU A 50 -5.87 -4.47 -2.04
N TYR A 51 -5.24 -5.01 -3.09
CA TYR A 51 -5.74 -4.98 -4.47
C TYR A 51 -6.56 -6.22 -4.85
N HIS A 52 -6.15 -7.42 -4.40
CA HIS A 52 -6.76 -8.69 -4.78
C HIS A 52 -7.81 -9.22 -3.79
N ASP A 53 -7.51 -9.17 -2.50
CA ASP A 53 -8.36 -9.61 -1.39
C ASP A 53 -8.18 -8.65 -0.22
N ILE A 54 -9.09 -7.68 -0.16
CA ILE A 54 -8.96 -6.54 0.71
C ILE A 54 -9.10 -6.90 2.19
N GLU A 55 -9.85 -7.93 2.54
CA GLU A 55 -10.00 -8.38 3.93
C GLU A 55 -8.67 -8.94 4.43
N SER A 56 -8.04 -9.83 3.65
CA SER A 56 -6.70 -10.33 3.93
C SER A 56 -5.66 -9.22 3.94
N GLY A 57 -5.78 -8.24 3.04
CA GLY A 57 -4.92 -7.05 3.01
C GLY A 57 -5.04 -6.21 4.27
N LEU A 58 -6.26 -5.94 4.74
CA LEU A 58 -6.52 -5.19 5.96
C LEU A 58 -6.10 -5.98 7.21
N ALA A 59 -6.26 -7.30 7.22
CA ALA A 59 -5.76 -8.16 8.29
C ALA A 59 -4.23 -8.09 8.41
N LEU A 60 -3.51 -8.20 7.29
CA LEU A 60 -2.05 -8.07 7.27
C LEU A 60 -1.59 -6.64 7.63
N MET A 61 -2.30 -5.61 7.19
CA MET A 61 -2.03 -4.22 7.62
C MET A 61 -2.25 -4.03 9.12
N SER A 62 -3.24 -4.72 9.70
CA SER A 62 -3.48 -4.70 11.14
C SER A 62 -2.31 -5.32 11.90
N LEU A 63 -1.79 -6.46 11.43
CA LEU A 63 -0.59 -7.08 11.99
C LEU A 63 0.64 -6.17 11.90
N CYS A 64 0.86 -5.53 10.75
CA CYS A 64 1.93 -4.54 10.57
C CYS A 64 1.77 -3.37 11.54
N SER A 65 0.54 -2.90 11.77
CA SER A 65 0.25 -1.78 12.68
C SER A 65 0.59 -2.08 14.15
N LEU A 66 0.43 -3.34 14.59
CA LEU A 66 0.82 -3.76 15.94
C LEU A 66 2.33 -3.65 16.16
N ASN A 67 3.11 -3.95 15.11
CA ASN A 67 4.57 -3.92 15.15
C ASN A 67 5.17 -2.53 14.83
N ALA A 68 4.38 -1.65 14.20
CA ALA A 68 4.78 -0.29 13.83
C ALA A 68 5.17 0.61 15.01
N ARG A 69 4.72 0.30 16.23
CA ARG A 69 4.97 1.12 17.43
C ARG A 69 6.47 1.36 17.69
N ARG A 70 7.32 0.39 17.37
CA ARG A 70 8.78 0.45 17.57
C ARG A 70 9.56 0.69 16.26
N ASN A 71 8.86 0.84 15.14
CA ASN A 71 9.47 1.02 13.84
C ASN A 71 8.78 2.18 13.11
N PRO A 72 9.33 3.40 13.20
CA PRO A 72 8.76 4.61 12.61
C PRO A 72 8.57 4.50 11.09
N ARG A 73 9.50 3.85 10.37
CA ARG A 73 9.38 3.63 8.92
C ARG A 73 8.19 2.73 8.58
N LEU A 74 8.00 1.66 9.34
CA LEU A 74 6.83 0.78 9.22
C LEU A 74 5.53 1.54 9.54
N ALA A 75 5.52 2.41 10.56
CA ALA A 75 4.37 3.23 10.90
C ALA A 75 3.95 4.16 9.75
N VAL A 76 4.91 4.80 9.09
CA VAL A 76 4.66 5.63 7.90
C VAL A 76 4.10 4.78 6.76
N ALA A 77 4.68 3.60 6.48
CA ALA A 77 4.20 2.71 5.43
C ALA A 77 2.77 2.22 5.67
N VAL A 78 2.46 1.79 6.90
CA VAL A 78 1.10 1.39 7.28
C VAL A 78 0.11 2.54 7.15
N ALA A 79 0.48 3.75 7.61
CA ALA A 79 -0.37 4.93 7.48
C ALA A 79 -0.67 5.29 6.02
N PHE A 80 0.34 5.21 5.16
CA PHE A 80 0.19 5.39 3.71
C PHE A 80 -0.81 4.38 3.13
N HIS A 81 -0.64 3.08 3.40
CA HIS A 81 -1.51 2.06 2.81
C HIS A 81 -2.94 2.13 3.35
N TYR A 82 -3.16 2.43 4.63
CA TYR A 82 -4.50 2.71 5.15
C TYR A 82 -5.13 3.92 4.46
N SER A 83 -4.37 4.99 4.21
CA SER A 83 -4.89 6.17 3.49
C SER A 83 -5.33 5.84 2.05
N ARG A 84 -4.65 4.91 1.37
CA ARG A 84 -5.02 4.45 0.02
C ARG A 84 -6.19 3.48 0.03
N ALA A 85 -6.22 2.55 1.00
CA ALA A 85 -7.32 1.60 1.16
C ALA A 85 -8.66 2.33 1.38
N GLY A 86 -8.68 3.36 2.23
CA GLY A 86 -9.88 4.17 2.48
C GLY A 86 -10.39 4.92 1.23
N LYS A 87 -9.48 5.40 0.37
CA LYS A 87 -9.87 6.04 -0.91
C LYS A 87 -10.53 5.04 -1.87
N ARG A 88 -9.99 3.83 -2.00
CA ARG A 88 -10.58 2.77 -2.85
C ARG A 88 -11.95 2.35 -2.34
N TYR A 89 -12.10 2.10 -1.04
CA TYR A 89 -13.39 1.74 -0.45
C TYR A 89 -14.45 2.85 -0.57
N PHE A 90 -14.07 4.13 -0.49
CA PHE A 90 -15.02 5.22 -0.75
C PHE A 90 -15.67 5.10 -2.14
N ILE A 91 -14.83 4.82 -3.14
CA ILE A 91 -15.23 4.82 -4.55
C ILE A 91 -16.14 3.62 -4.85
N PHE A 92 -15.87 2.45 -4.26
CA PHE A 92 -16.64 1.22 -4.55
C PHE A 92 -17.81 0.98 -3.59
N TYR A 93 -17.73 1.43 -2.33
CA TYR A 93 -18.67 1.03 -1.27
C TYR A 93 -19.14 2.20 -0.39
N GLY A 94 -18.72 3.45 -0.65
CA GLY A 94 -19.21 4.63 0.09
C GLY A 94 -18.75 4.75 1.56
N ILE A 95 -17.81 3.90 2.02
CA ILE A 95 -17.34 3.86 3.41
C ILE A 95 -15.83 4.14 3.44
N SER A 96 -15.39 5.32 3.87
CA SER A 96 -13.95 5.71 3.80
C SER A 96 -13.34 6.25 5.09
N VAL A 97 -14.18 6.50 6.10
CA VAL A 97 -13.78 7.26 7.30
C VAL A 97 -12.91 6.42 8.25
N GLY A 98 -13.09 5.10 8.26
CA GLY A 98 -12.37 4.19 9.17
C GLY A 98 -10.86 4.15 8.94
N GLU A 99 -10.42 4.01 7.69
CA GLU A 99 -9.01 3.75 7.39
C GLU A 99 -8.12 4.98 7.58
N ARG A 100 -8.63 6.19 7.31
CA ARG A 100 -7.90 7.42 7.61
C ARG A 100 -7.71 7.63 9.12
N SER A 101 -8.72 7.28 9.93
CA SER A 101 -8.62 7.31 11.39
C SER A 101 -7.59 6.30 11.92
N ARG A 102 -7.54 5.11 11.32
CA ARG A 102 -6.53 4.08 11.62
C ARG A 102 -5.12 4.57 11.28
N ALA A 103 -4.93 5.20 10.12
CA ALA A 103 -3.65 5.81 9.75
C ALA A 103 -3.18 6.84 10.79
N LYS A 104 -4.06 7.76 11.22
CA LYS A 104 -3.75 8.74 12.27
C LYS A 104 -3.38 8.06 13.59
N THR A 105 -4.12 7.03 13.98
CA THR A 105 -3.87 6.27 15.21
C THR A 105 -2.49 5.60 15.21
N VAL A 106 -2.09 5.01 14.08
CA VAL A 106 -0.76 4.38 13.93
C VAL A 106 0.35 5.42 14.12
N LEU A 107 0.28 6.55 13.41
CA LEU A 107 1.27 7.62 13.53
C LEU A 107 1.33 8.19 14.96
N ALA A 108 0.17 8.46 15.56
CA ALA A 108 0.09 8.97 16.93
C ALA A 108 0.70 7.99 17.96
N THR A 109 0.51 6.69 17.75
CA THR A 109 1.02 5.65 18.66
C THR A 109 2.54 5.49 18.51
N ALA A 110 3.07 5.53 17.29
CA ALA A 110 4.51 5.49 17.04
C ALA A 110 5.23 6.75 17.58
N LYS A 111 4.62 7.94 17.44
CA LYS A 111 5.19 9.21 17.94
C LYS A 111 5.49 9.18 19.43
N LYS A 112 4.73 8.42 20.23
CA LYS A 112 4.92 8.27 21.69
C LYS A 112 6.21 7.54 22.07
N GLN A 113 6.81 6.78 21.15
CA GLN A 113 8.05 6.01 21.40
C GLN A 113 9.23 6.48 20.55
N ALA A 114 9.02 7.49 19.72
CA ALA A 114 10.01 7.98 18.78
C ALA A 114 11.07 8.85 19.47
N ASN A 115 12.32 8.74 19.02
CA ASN A 115 13.35 9.76 19.30
C ASN A 115 13.04 11.05 18.50
N SER A 116 13.85 12.09 18.66
CA SER A 116 13.62 13.39 17.99
C SER A 116 13.60 13.30 16.46
N VAL A 117 14.47 12.49 15.86
CA VAL A 117 14.57 12.31 14.40
C VAL A 117 13.34 11.56 13.88
N ASP A 118 12.99 10.46 14.53
CA ASP A 118 11.84 9.64 14.17
C ASP A 118 10.52 10.39 14.39
N HIS A 119 10.45 11.26 15.41
CA HIS A 119 9.28 12.09 15.66
C HIS A 119 9.06 13.07 14.51
N ALA A 120 10.12 13.71 14.01
CA ALA A 120 10.04 14.60 12.85
C ALA A 120 9.55 13.87 11.58
N LEU A 121 10.06 12.65 11.33
CA LEU A 121 9.59 11.79 10.24
C LEU A 121 8.07 11.51 10.35
N LEU A 122 7.60 11.12 11.52
CA LEU A 122 6.20 10.79 11.77
C LEU A 122 5.27 12.01 11.66
N CYS A 123 5.72 13.19 12.10
CA CYS A 123 4.99 14.45 11.91
C CYS A 123 4.91 14.83 10.41
N GLY A 124 6.00 14.64 9.66
CA GLY A 124 5.99 14.84 8.20
C GLY A 124 4.99 13.91 7.50
N ALA A 125 4.93 12.65 7.91
CA ALA A 125 3.95 11.69 7.40
C ALA A 125 2.49 12.08 7.74
N GLU A 126 2.24 12.63 8.92
CA GLU A 126 0.93 13.14 9.32
C GLU A 126 0.51 14.34 8.47
N MET A 127 1.42 15.28 8.19
CA MET A 127 1.17 16.38 7.27
C MET A 127 0.86 15.90 5.85
N LEU A 128 1.57 14.87 5.36
CA LEU A 128 1.28 14.26 4.06
C LEU A 128 -0.08 13.55 4.03
N LEU A 129 -0.49 12.93 5.14
CA LEU A 129 -1.82 12.36 5.29
C LEU A 129 -2.88 13.45 5.16
N GLU A 130 -2.66 14.62 5.77
CA GLU A 130 -3.60 15.73 5.74
C GLU A 130 -3.68 16.44 4.39
N SER A 131 -2.53 16.75 3.80
CA SER A 131 -2.42 17.48 2.52
C SER A 131 -2.61 16.61 1.27
N GLY A 132 -2.40 15.30 1.36
CA GLY A 132 -2.41 14.40 0.20
C GLY A 132 -1.18 14.53 -0.70
N GLY A 133 -0.04 14.98 -0.17
CA GLY A 133 1.22 15.17 -0.90
C GLY A 133 1.91 13.88 -1.36
N ASP A 134 3.12 14.00 -1.92
CA ASP A 134 3.90 12.86 -2.42
C ASP A 134 4.56 12.06 -1.29
N TRP A 135 4.23 10.78 -1.23
CA TRP A 135 4.73 9.84 -0.22
C TRP A 135 6.01 9.12 -0.65
N LYS A 136 6.37 9.15 -1.94
CA LYS A 136 7.51 8.38 -2.48
C LYS A 136 8.81 8.71 -1.76
N THR A 137 9.08 10.00 -1.57
CA THR A 137 10.31 10.49 -0.92
C THR A 137 10.41 10.04 0.54
N VAL A 138 9.29 9.98 1.26
CA VAL A 138 9.27 9.61 2.69
C VAL A 138 9.35 8.10 2.87
N LEU A 139 8.75 7.33 1.97
CA LEU A 139 8.68 5.88 2.06
C LEU A 139 9.91 5.17 1.45
N GLY A 140 10.59 5.78 0.49
CA GLY A 140 11.75 5.19 -0.17
C GLY A 140 11.46 3.77 -0.67
N ALA A 141 12.25 2.79 -0.20
CA ALA A 141 12.10 1.39 -0.62
C ALA A 141 10.78 0.72 -0.15
N LEU A 142 10.12 1.27 0.87
CA LEU A 142 8.82 0.82 1.35
C LEU A 142 7.66 1.38 0.50
N TYR A 143 7.93 2.33 -0.40
CA TYR A 143 6.92 2.77 -1.35
C TYR A 143 6.67 1.65 -2.34
N TYR A 144 5.41 1.22 -2.43
CA TYR A 144 4.99 0.28 -3.45
C TYR A 144 3.59 0.60 -3.94
N GLU A 145 3.47 0.62 -5.25
CA GLU A 145 2.21 0.71 -5.96
C GLU A 145 2.13 -0.51 -6.89
N PRO A 146 1.16 -1.42 -6.67
CA PRO A 146 0.95 -2.54 -7.58
C PRO A 146 0.80 -2.04 -9.02
N PRO A 147 1.45 -2.66 -10.01
CA PRO A 147 1.25 -2.30 -11.40
C PRO A 147 -0.24 -2.35 -11.76
N TYR A 148 -0.68 -1.41 -12.58
CA TYR A 148 -2.07 -1.34 -13.02
C TYR A 148 -2.35 -2.53 -13.96
N ASP A 149 -3.14 -3.49 -13.50
CA ASP A 149 -3.69 -4.52 -14.40
C ASP A 149 -4.76 -3.81 -15.24
N GLY A 150 -4.46 -3.58 -16.50
CA GLY A 150 -5.28 -2.86 -17.47
C GLY A 150 -6.62 -3.54 -17.81
N GLY A 151 -7.42 -3.92 -16.81
CA GLY A 151 -8.81 -4.28 -17.00
C GLY A 151 -9.59 -3.05 -17.47
N GLU A 152 -10.13 -3.13 -18.67
CA GLU A 152 -10.74 -2.06 -19.49
C GLU A 152 -11.84 -1.21 -18.80
N ARG A 153 -12.27 -1.55 -17.58
CA ARG A 153 -13.31 -0.81 -16.85
C ARG A 153 -12.78 0.32 -15.95
N LEU A 154 -11.48 0.37 -15.65
CA LEU A 154 -10.88 1.45 -14.84
C LEU A 154 -10.10 2.47 -15.67
N GLY A 155 -9.85 2.23 -16.96
CA GLY A 155 -9.14 3.18 -17.84
C GLY A 155 -9.89 4.51 -17.95
N VAL A 156 -11.22 4.44 -17.99
CA VAL A 156 -12.11 5.61 -17.95
C VAL A 156 -12.01 6.34 -16.59
N LEU A 157 -11.88 5.60 -15.48
CA LEU A 157 -11.76 6.20 -14.14
C LEU A 157 -10.39 6.84 -13.90
N HIS A 158 -9.31 6.22 -14.38
CA HIS A 158 -7.97 6.80 -14.31
C HIS A 158 -7.88 8.08 -15.17
N TYR A 159 -8.48 8.07 -16.35
CA TYR A 159 -8.60 9.24 -17.24
C TYR A 159 -9.39 10.38 -16.60
N LEU A 160 -10.50 10.08 -15.92
CA LEU A 160 -11.32 11.05 -15.20
C LEU A 160 -10.64 11.62 -13.93
N LEU A 161 -9.78 10.84 -13.27
CA LEU A 161 -9.08 11.26 -12.06
C LEU A 161 -7.82 12.11 -12.34
N HIS A 162 -7.22 12.00 -13.54
CA HIS A 162 -5.94 12.63 -13.86
C HIS A 162 -6.00 13.63 -15.04
N SER A 163 -7.18 13.86 -15.64
CA SER A 163 -7.37 14.92 -16.65
C SER A 163 -7.98 16.18 -16.00
N PRO A 164 -7.23 17.28 -15.84
CA PRO A 164 -7.79 18.54 -15.40
C PRO A 164 -8.55 19.16 -16.58
N GLY A 165 -9.84 18.89 -16.67
CA GLY A 165 -10.74 19.42 -17.69
C GLY A 165 -11.30 18.31 -18.56
N GLY A 166 -12.61 18.08 -18.44
CA GLY A 166 -13.38 17.00 -19.08
C GLY A 166 -13.25 16.95 -20.60
N LEU A 167 -12.20 16.30 -21.09
CA LEU A 167 -12.13 15.81 -22.46
C LEU A 167 -12.78 14.44 -22.52
N LYS A 168 -13.60 14.21 -23.56
CA LYS A 168 -14.24 12.92 -23.82
C LYS A 168 -13.19 11.83 -24.07
N PRO A 169 -13.45 10.57 -23.67
CA PRO A 169 -12.58 9.45 -24.03
C PRO A 169 -12.53 9.28 -25.56
N PRO A 170 -11.41 8.78 -26.12
CA PRO A 170 -11.28 8.53 -27.55
C PRO A 170 -12.22 7.40 -28.00
N ASP A 171 -12.80 7.55 -29.18
CA ASP A 171 -13.89 6.74 -29.75
C ASP A 171 -13.55 5.26 -30.05
N SER A 172 -12.41 4.74 -29.60
CA SER A 172 -11.97 3.38 -29.88
C SER A 172 -12.34 2.35 -28.79
N VAL A 173 -13.37 2.61 -27.99
CA VAL A 173 -13.87 1.68 -26.97
C VAL A 173 -15.39 1.55 -27.10
N ILE A 174 -15.84 0.70 -28.03
CA ILE A 174 -17.17 0.06 -28.01
C ILE A 174 -16.93 -1.43 -28.13
#